data_AF-A0AAJ2GC12-F1
#
_entry.id   AF-A0AAJ2GC12-F1
#
_cell.length_a   1.000
_cell.length_b   1.000
_cell.length_c   1.000
_cell.angle_alpha   90.00
_cell.angle_beta   90.00
_cell.angle_gamma   90.00
#
_symmetry.space_group_name_H-M   'P 1'
#
loop_
_entity.id
_entity.type
_entity.pdbx_description
1 polymer ?
#
loop_
_entity_poly.entity_id
_entity_poly.type
_entity_poly.pdbx_seq_one_letter_code
_entity_poly.pdbx_strand_id
1 'polypeptide(L)' 'MKPKTKKEDTLDLPRVTVDPNLKSHANDPFVVRKVEEAKRVLATLKKPLSEYYK' A
#
# COMPACT_ATOMS: atom_id res chain seq x y z
N MET A 1 25.46 -27.50 18.92
CA MET A 1 24.44 -27.17 17.91
C MET A 1 24.83 -25.84 17.28
N LYS A 2 25.01 -25.77 15.94
CA LYS A 2 25.34 -24.50 15.26
C LYS A 2 24.04 -23.75 14.94
N PRO A 3 23.96 -22.43 15.17
CA PRO A 3 22.76 -21.65 14.85
C PRO A 3 22.62 -21.54 13.33
N LYS A 4 21.42 -21.82 12.80
CA LYS A 4 21.09 -21.56 11.39
C LYS A 4 20.88 -20.06 11.24
N THR A 5 21.80 -19.40 10.56
CA THR A 5 21.67 -18.01 10.11
C THR A 5 20.42 -17.92 9.23
N LYS A 6 19.44 -17.11 9.64
CA LYS A 6 18.29 -16.76 8.80
C LYS A 6 18.86 -15.98 7.62
N LYS A 7 18.79 -16.56 6.42
CA LYS A 7 19.16 -15.85 5.20
C LYS A 7 18.20 -14.68 5.06
N GLU A 8 18.75 -13.49 4.92
CA GLU A 8 17.99 -12.30 4.58
C GLU A 8 17.35 -12.56 3.22
N ASP A 9 16.03 -12.77 3.19
CA ASP A 9 15.26 -12.85 1.97
C ASP A 9 15.23 -11.44 1.35
N THR A 10 16.27 -11.12 0.59
CA THR A 10 16.21 -10.02 -0.37
C THR A 10 15.11 -10.36 -1.37
N LEU A 11 13.92 -9.78 -1.16
CA LEU A 11 12.79 -9.90 -2.07
C LEU A 11 13.18 -9.28 -3.41
N ASP A 12 13.56 -10.11 -4.37
CA ASP A 12 13.70 -9.72 -5.76
C ASP A 12 12.31 -9.40 -6.33
N LEU A 13 11.89 -8.13 -6.20
CA LEU A 13 10.62 -7.60 -6.72
C LEU A 13 10.28 -8.04 -8.17
N PRO A 14 11.22 -8.12 -9.14
CA PRO A 14 10.87 -8.53 -10.51
C PRO A 14 10.51 -10.01 -10.65
N ARG A 15 10.74 -10.85 -9.63
CA ARG A 15 10.42 -12.29 -9.64
C ARG A 15 9.17 -12.64 -8.83
N VAL A 16 8.56 -11.65 -8.16
CA VAL A 16 7.32 -11.84 -7.42
C VAL A 16 6.16 -11.80 -8.40
N THR A 17 5.72 -12.97 -8.86
CA THR A 17 4.47 -13.11 -9.60
C THR A 17 3.31 -13.00 -8.64
N VAL A 18 2.57 -11.89 -8.70
CA VAL A 18 1.32 -11.75 -7.94
C VAL A 18 0.31 -12.76 -8.48
N ASP A 19 -0.23 -13.61 -7.61
CA ASP A 19 -1.26 -14.57 -7.98
C ASP A 19 -2.48 -13.84 -8.55
N PRO A 20 -2.87 -14.07 -9.81
CA PRO A 20 -4.05 -13.43 -10.41
C PRO A 20 -5.36 -13.87 -9.75
N ASN A 21 -5.35 -14.97 -8.99
CA ASN A 21 -6.49 -15.47 -8.21
C ASN A 21 -6.57 -14.88 -6.79
N LEU A 22 -5.62 -14.04 -6.36
CA LEU A 22 -5.90 -13.07 -5.29
C LEU A 22 -7.00 -12.15 -5.83
N LYS A 23 -8.25 -12.54 -5.57
CA LYS A 23 -9.45 -11.80 -6.00
C LYS A 23 -9.21 -10.35 -5.64
N SER A 24 -9.07 -9.50 -6.65
CA SER A 24 -8.85 -8.09 -6.42
C SER A 24 -10.10 -7.57 -5.72
N HIS A 25 -10.01 -7.33 -4.41
CA HIS A 25 -11.05 -6.66 -3.63
C HIS A 25 -11.18 -5.17 -4.04
N ALA A 26 -10.57 -4.77 -5.16
CA ALA A 26 -10.72 -3.45 -5.76
C ALA A 26 -12.20 -3.08 -5.97
N ASN A 27 -13.04 -4.05 -6.30
CA ASN A 27 -14.48 -3.86 -6.51
C ASN A 27 -15.34 -4.27 -5.29
N ASP A 28 -14.72 -4.60 -4.16
CA ASP A 28 -15.46 -4.91 -2.93
C ASP A 28 -16.16 -3.63 -2.42
N PRO A 29 -17.48 -3.65 -2.13
CA PRO A 29 -18.20 -2.46 -1.66
C PRO A 29 -17.55 -1.78 -0.45
N PHE A 30 -16.95 -2.56 0.46
CA PHE A 30 -16.25 -2.00 1.62
C PHE A 30 -14.99 -1.24 1.20
N VAL A 31 -14.19 -1.82 0.30
CA VAL A 31 -12.94 -1.23 -0.18
C VAL A 31 -13.23 0.04 -0.98
N VAL A 32 -14.20 0.00 -1.88
CA VAL A 32 -14.62 1.17 -2.67
C VAL A 32 -15.02 2.33 -1.75
N ARG A 33 -15.86 2.05 -0.73
CA ARG A 33 -16.29 3.06 0.25
C ARG A 33 -15.11 3.67 1.01
N LYS A 34 -14.14 2.84 1.43
CA LYS A 34 -12.95 3.31 2.15
C LYS A 34 -12.00 4.12 1.28
N VAL A 35 -11.86 3.76 0.01
CA VAL A 35 -11.06 4.52 -0.96
C VAL A 35 -11.69 5.89 -1.22
N GLU A 36 -13.01 5.97 -1.39
CA GLU A 36 -13.71 7.25 -1.56
C GLU A 36 -13.59 8.16 -0.32
N GLU A 37 -13.74 7.60 0.88
CA GLU A 37 -13.55 8.30 2.14
C GLU A 37 -12.13 8.90 2.23
N ALA A 38 -11.10 8.09 1.94
CA ALA A 38 -9.72 8.54 1.92
C ALA A 38 -9.47 9.66 0.90
N LYS A 39 -10.03 9.55 -0.31
CA LYS A 39 -9.93 10.61 -1.35
C LYS A 39 -10.52 11.93 -0.86
N ARG A 40 -11.66 11.90 -0.15
CA ARG A 40 -12.28 13.11 0.42
C ARG A 40 -11.40 13.75 1.48
N VAL A 41 -10.85 12.95 2.40
CA VAL A 41 -9.94 13.46 3.45
C VAL A 41 -8.66 14.03 2.85
N LEU A 42 -8.05 13.35 1.87
CA LEU A 42 -6.83 13.85 1.24
C LEU A 42 -7.08 15.14 0.44
N ALA A 43 -8.26 15.32 -0.14
CA ALA A 43 -8.61 16.56 -0.83
C ALA A 43 -8.61 17.77 0.10
N THR A 44 -9.01 17.60 1.38
CA THR A 44 -8.97 18.71 2.36
C THR A 44 -7.55 19.00 2.85
N LEU A 45 -6.66 18.00 2.82
CA LEU A 45 -5.26 18.12 3.21
C LEU A 45 -4.36 18.67 2.11
N LYS A 46 -4.79 18.63 0.83
CA LYS A 46 -4.12 19.29 -0.31
C LYS A 46 -4.25 20.83 -0.29
N LYS A 47 -4.35 21.45 0.89
CA LYS A 47 -3.89 22.84 1.03
C LYS A 47 -2.41 22.86 0.65
N PRO A 48 -1.95 23.86 -0.11
CA PRO A 48 -0.60 23.83 -0.63
C PRO A 48 0.38 23.83 0.55
N LEU A 49 1.30 22.86 0.58
CA LEU A 49 2.39 22.77 1.57
C LEU A 49 3.20 24.08 1.68
N SER A 50 3.10 24.98 0.69
CA SER A 50 3.67 26.33 0.71
C SER A 50 3.12 27.22 1.83
N GLU A 51 1.96 26.92 2.42
CA GLU A 51 1.41 27.69 3.56
C GLU A 51 2.04 27.28 4.90
N TYR A 52 2.66 26.11 5.01
CA TYR A 52 3.22 25.59 6.27
C TYR A 52 4.69 25.96 6.51
N TYR A 53 5.39 26.49 5.50
CA TYR A 53 6.81 26.87 5.59
C TYR A 53 7.04 28.38 5.42
N LYS A 54 6.08 29.21 5.86
CA LYS A 54 6.17 30.67 5.75
C LYS A 54 6.67 31.31 7.04
#